data_AF-A0A7S0PND7-F1
#
_entry.id   AF-A0A7S0PND7-F1
#
_cell.length_a   1.000
_cell.length_b   1.000
_cell.length_c   1.000
_cell.angle_alpha   90.00
_cell.angle_beta   90.00
_cell.angle_gamma   90.00
#
_symmetry.space_group_name_H-M   'P 1'
#
loop_
_entity.id
_entity.type
_entity.pdbx_description
1 polymer ?
#
loop_
_entity_poly.entity_id
_entity_poly.type
_entity_poly.pdbx_seq_one_letter_code
_entity_poly.pdbx_strand_id
1 'polypeptide(L)'
;ELALLAGSCVGVNLGTFCYPLVESVWGSEGLTRVVLFDAVNQWSLLIVAPLIYASSVAGASFSPVKALANVKKQLMSPCLLAMFTAIALRLAGLSLPEPVAAFTSSLALANKPLALLALGILFDPQLNKSQLKDIGTLLALRYGASLLLGAAVMATLSASMGPECTAVVLAALISPVPLLTVTYAMEYDCDIKLSASAVNAGNFCSFGLLLAVANTNLTNATALAPAVAAAGTALVLVGVMGARGKSASRDQVTPVQANAARFSRRRGAQVHDRRQLEVRKGHDVGLAGSLGVVNVRVQIAKDHAVRPNRVPFAARIKTRECITSNRVQAVARLVATGRYAHL
;
A
#
# COMPACT_ATOMS: atom_id res chain seq x y z
N GLU A 1 -7.64 -6.41 12.65
CA GLU A 1 -7.74 -5.05 13.21
C GLU A 1 -6.44 -4.55 13.83
N LEU A 2 -5.94 -5.12 14.94
CA LEU A 2 -4.68 -4.61 15.55
C LEU A 2 -3.49 -4.63 14.57
N ALA A 3 -3.35 -5.71 13.80
CA ALA A 3 -2.38 -5.84 12.72
C ALA A 3 -2.45 -4.68 11.73
N LEU A 4 -3.67 -4.37 11.29
CA LEU A 4 -3.94 -3.30 10.35
C LEU A 4 -3.65 -1.94 10.98
N LEU A 5 -4.07 -1.70 12.23
CA LEU A 5 -3.82 -0.44 12.93
C LEU A 5 -2.32 -0.19 13.10
N ALA A 6 -1.58 -1.18 13.63
CA ALA A 6 -0.15 -1.06 13.85
C ALA A 6 0.62 -0.98 12.53
N GLY A 7 0.30 -1.83 11.56
CA GLY A 7 0.97 -1.87 10.27
C GLY A 7 0.71 -0.64 9.39
N SER A 8 -0.48 -0.03 9.48
CA SER A 8 -0.82 1.22 8.75
C SER A 8 -0.09 2.45 9.30
N CYS A 9 0.43 2.38 10.53
CA CYS A 9 1.27 3.42 11.12
C CYS A 9 2.74 3.32 10.69
N VAL A 10 3.13 2.26 9.95
CA VAL A 10 4.52 2.04 9.54
C VAL A 10 4.73 2.62 8.16
N GLY A 11 5.62 3.62 8.09
CA GLY A 11 5.95 4.30 6.85
C GLY A 11 4.85 5.22 6.32
N VAL A 12 5.14 5.86 5.20
CA VAL A 12 4.34 6.94 4.61
C VAL A 12 4.23 6.76 3.09
N ASN A 13 3.14 7.22 2.49
CA ASN A 13 2.98 7.21 1.03
C ASN A 13 3.68 8.41 0.41
N LEU A 14 4.95 8.27 0.02
CA LEU A 14 5.70 9.37 -0.61
C LEU A 14 5.59 9.34 -2.14
N GLY A 15 5.78 8.18 -2.76
CA GLY A 15 5.89 8.08 -4.22
C GLY A 15 4.65 8.54 -4.99
N THR A 16 3.45 8.15 -4.55
CA THR A 16 2.19 8.49 -5.27
C THR A 16 1.53 9.78 -4.78
N PHE A 17 1.89 10.26 -3.59
CA PHE A 17 1.27 11.43 -2.96
C PHE A 17 2.26 12.58 -2.75
N CYS A 18 3.30 12.35 -1.95
CA CYS A 18 4.18 13.44 -1.49
C CYS A 18 5.06 14.01 -2.60
N TYR A 19 5.65 13.16 -3.45
CA TYR A 19 6.58 13.57 -4.49
C TYR A 19 6.03 14.66 -5.43
N PRO A 20 4.89 14.45 -6.11
CA PRO A 20 4.37 15.46 -7.02
C PRO A 20 3.99 16.76 -6.31
N LEU A 21 3.49 16.69 -5.07
CA LEU A 21 3.09 17.87 -4.31
C LEU A 21 4.30 18.64 -3.77
N VAL A 22 5.29 17.94 -3.22
CA VAL A 22 6.54 18.56 -2.76
C VAL A 22 7.27 19.22 -3.90
N GLU A 23 7.35 18.57 -5.05
CA GLU A 23 7.99 19.16 -6.21
C GLU A 23 7.23 20.38 -6.75
N SER A 24 5.90 20.38 -6.66
CA SER A 24 5.11 21.55 -7.06
C SER A 24 5.32 22.78 -6.16
N VAL A 25 5.65 22.57 -4.89
CA VAL A 25 5.79 23.64 -3.88
C VAL A 25 7.26 24.05 -3.68
N TRP A 26 8.17 23.09 -3.57
CA TRP A 26 9.60 23.29 -3.27
C TRP A 26 10.54 22.90 -4.43
N GLY A 27 9.99 22.65 -5.63
CA GLY A 27 10.77 22.38 -6.83
C GLY A 27 11.55 21.06 -6.80
N SER A 28 12.48 20.92 -7.75
CA SER A 28 13.33 19.72 -7.91
C SER A 28 14.24 19.47 -6.71
N GLU A 29 14.63 20.53 -6.00
CA GLU A 29 15.44 20.41 -4.79
C GLU A 29 14.63 19.79 -3.64
N GLY A 30 13.39 20.23 -3.45
CA GLY A 30 12.45 19.59 -2.52
C GLY A 30 12.21 18.13 -2.88
N LEU A 31 12.02 17.82 -4.17
CA LEU A 31 11.89 16.43 -4.63
C LEU A 31 13.11 15.59 -4.23
N THR A 32 14.32 16.11 -4.44
CA THR A 32 15.56 15.39 -4.08
C THR A 32 15.62 15.08 -2.59
N ARG A 33 15.25 16.06 -1.74
CA ARG A 33 15.22 15.90 -0.28
C ARG A 33 14.19 14.85 0.17
N VAL A 34 12.99 14.84 -0.41
CA VAL A 34 11.96 13.84 -0.06
C VAL A 34 12.29 12.44 -0.59
N VAL A 35 12.99 12.32 -1.73
CA VAL A 35 13.50 11.03 -2.24
C VAL A 35 14.54 10.45 -1.28
N LEU A 36 15.44 11.28 -0.74
CA LEU A 36 16.38 10.85 0.30
C LEU A 36 15.67 10.39 1.57
N PHE A 37 14.61 11.09 1.99
CA PHE A 37 13.78 10.62 3.10
C PHE A 37 13.10 9.29 2.76
N ASP A 38 12.58 9.14 1.54
CA ASP A 38 11.89 7.93 1.13
C ASP A 38 12.83 6.72 1.10
N ALA A 39 14.12 6.92 0.86
CA ALA A 39 15.12 5.85 0.98
C ALA A 39 15.01 5.08 2.30
N VAL A 40 14.86 5.80 3.41
CA VAL A 40 14.69 5.21 4.75
C VAL A 40 13.26 4.69 4.95
N ASN A 41 12.26 5.42 4.45
CA ASN A 41 10.86 5.00 4.49
C ASN A 41 10.63 3.65 3.80
N GLN A 42 11.29 3.40 2.67
CA GLN A 42 11.21 2.12 1.96
C GLN A 42 11.62 0.98 2.89
N TRP A 43 12.69 1.12 3.68
CA TRP A 43 13.05 0.08 4.66
C TRP A 43 11.94 -0.19 5.67
N SER A 44 11.26 0.86 6.18
CA SER A 44 10.10 0.69 7.07
C SER A 44 8.96 -0.05 6.38
N LEU A 45 8.62 0.31 5.14
CA LEU A 45 7.50 -0.29 4.39
C LEU A 45 7.75 -1.73 3.96
N LEU A 46 9.00 -2.06 3.69
CA LEU A 46 9.41 -3.28 3.02
C LEU A 46 9.92 -4.35 3.99
N ILE A 47 10.44 -3.93 5.14
CA ILE A 47 10.96 -4.83 6.17
C ILE A 47 10.05 -4.77 7.38
N VAL A 48 9.88 -3.60 7.98
CA VAL A 48 9.21 -3.46 9.29
C VAL A 48 7.71 -3.73 9.19
N ALA A 49 7.02 -3.21 8.17
CA ALA A 49 5.59 -3.39 8.03
C ALA A 49 5.19 -4.88 7.87
N PRO A 50 5.76 -5.67 6.93
CA PRO A 50 5.48 -7.11 6.84
C PRO A 50 5.75 -7.87 8.13
N LEU A 51 6.80 -7.51 8.90
CA LEU A 51 7.09 -8.15 10.17
C LEU A 51 6.01 -7.84 11.22
N ILE A 52 5.51 -6.62 11.26
CA ILE A 52 4.40 -6.22 12.14
C ILE A 52 3.11 -6.94 11.73
N TYR A 53 2.77 -7.00 10.45
CA TYR A 53 1.62 -7.76 9.97
C TYR A 53 1.74 -9.26 10.28
N ALA A 54 2.89 -9.86 10.00
CA ALA A 54 3.14 -11.27 10.26
C ALA A 54 3.09 -11.61 11.75
N SER A 55 3.73 -10.81 12.62
CA SER A 55 3.74 -11.05 14.07
C SER A 55 2.36 -10.86 14.70
N SER A 56 1.60 -9.85 14.26
CA SER A 56 0.26 -9.57 14.78
C SER A 56 -0.81 -10.56 14.30
N VAL A 57 -0.60 -11.23 13.16
CA VAL A 57 -1.49 -12.27 12.63
C VAL A 57 -1.10 -13.67 13.11
N ALA A 58 0.19 -14.01 13.10
CA ALA A 58 0.69 -15.33 13.50
C ALA A 58 0.80 -15.50 15.04
N GLY A 59 0.87 -14.41 15.79
CA GLY A 59 1.10 -14.46 17.25
C GLY A 59 2.39 -15.20 17.60
N ALA A 60 2.32 -16.13 18.57
CA ALA A 60 3.48 -16.87 19.07
C ALA A 60 4.07 -17.91 18.10
N SER A 61 3.44 -18.18 16.94
CA SER A 61 3.99 -19.07 15.89
C SER A 61 4.83 -18.32 14.84
N PHE A 62 5.29 -17.11 15.15
CA PHE A 62 6.15 -16.34 14.28
C PHE A 62 7.50 -17.04 14.08
N SER A 63 7.82 -17.44 12.84
CA SER A 63 9.11 -18.03 12.49
C SER A 63 10.05 -16.94 11.96
N PRO A 64 11.14 -16.60 12.67
CA PRO A 64 12.10 -15.58 12.24
C PRO A 64 12.82 -15.93 10.93
N VAL A 65 12.86 -17.21 10.55
CA VAL A 65 13.47 -17.68 9.29
C VAL A 65 12.66 -17.24 8.07
N LYS A 66 11.32 -17.29 8.15
CA LYS A 66 10.43 -16.80 7.06
C LYS A 66 10.49 -15.28 6.94
N ALA A 67 10.59 -14.60 8.09
CA ALA A 67 10.83 -13.16 8.13
C ALA A 67 12.13 -12.77 7.41
N LEU A 68 13.25 -13.44 7.70
CA LEU A 68 14.54 -13.17 7.05
C LEU A 68 14.51 -13.44 5.53
N ALA A 69 13.82 -14.50 5.10
CA ALA A 69 13.64 -14.80 3.68
C ALA A 69 12.84 -13.68 2.95
N ASN A 70 11.81 -13.13 3.60
CA ASN A 70 11.04 -12.01 3.07
C ASN A 70 11.90 -10.73 2.98
N VAL A 71 12.75 -10.46 3.97
CA VAL A 71 13.69 -9.33 3.92
C VAL A 71 14.65 -9.45 2.74
N LYS A 72 15.23 -10.64 2.50
CA LYS A 72 16.13 -10.87 1.36
C LYS A 72 15.42 -10.64 0.02
N LYS A 73 14.20 -11.16 -0.13
CA LYS A 73 13.37 -10.91 -1.33
C LYS A 73 13.15 -9.41 -1.53
N GLN A 74 12.92 -8.69 -0.44
CA GLN A 74 12.57 -7.29 -0.51
C GLN A 74 13.76 -6.36 -0.75
N LEU A 75 14.95 -6.71 -0.26
CA LEU A 75 16.22 -6.05 -0.61
C LEU A 75 16.52 -6.17 -2.11
N MET A 76 16.04 -7.22 -2.77
CA MET A 76 16.14 -7.41 -4.22
C MET A 76 14.98 -6.73 -4.99
N SER A 77 14.19 -5.87 -4.34
CA SER A 77 13.14 -5.13 -5.03
C SER A 77 13.75 -4.13 -6.02
N PRO A 78 13.11 -3.92 -7.21
CA PRO A 78 13.62 -2.99 -8.21
C PRO A 78 13.85 -1.57 -7.68
N CYS A 79 12.99 -1.09 -6.76
CA CYS A 79 13.09 0.25 -6.19
C CYS A 79 14.34 0.42 -5.32
N LEU A 80 14.58 -0.50 -4.36
CA LEU A 80 15.77 -0.46 -3.52
C LEU A 80 17.05 -0.67 -4.33
N LEU A 81 17.04 -1.60 -5.29
CA LEU A 81 18.18 -1.83 -6.17
C LEU A 81 18.50 -0.58 -7.00
N ALA A 82 17.51 0.04 -7.63
CA ALA A 82 17.70 1.27 -8.40
C ALA A 82 18.34 2.37 -7.54
N MET A 83 17.85 2.56 -6.31
CA MET A 83 18.41 3.54 -5.39
C MET A 83 19.86 3.24 -4.99
N PHE A 84 20.18 2.02 -4.57
CA PHE A 84 21.56 1.64 -4.21
C PHE A 84 22.49 1.74 -5.41
N THR A 85 22.04 1.35 -6.61
CA THR A 85 22.83 1.52 -7.82
C THR A 85 23.06 2.99 -8.15
N ALA A 86 22.06 3.87 -8.02
CA ALA A 86 22.22 5.30 -8.26
C ALA A 86 23.23 5.94 -7.29
N ILE A 87 23.16 5.58 -6.01
CA ILE A 87 24.13 6.01 -4.99
C ILE A 87 25.53 5.49 -5.33
N ALA A 88 25.66 4.20 -5.68
CA ALA A 88 26.94 3.59 -6.02
C ALA A 88 27.59 4.23 -7.26
N LEU A 89 26.81 4.47 -8.32
CA LEU A 89 27.28 5.20 -9.51
C LEU A 89 27.79 6.60 -9.13
N ARG A 90 27.03 7.32 -8.31
CA ARG A 90 27.39 8.67 -7.88
C ARG A 90 28.67 8.70 -7.05
N LEU A 91 28.86 7.73 -6.15
CA LEU A 91 30.09 7.60 -5.35
C LEU A 91 31.30 7.17 -6.18
N ALA A 92 31.08 6.36 -7.22
CA ALA A 92 32.11 5.96 -8.17
C ALA A 92 32.47 7.07 -9.19
N GLY A 93 31.77 8.21 -9.16
CA GLY A 93 31.94 9.29 -10.14
C GLY A 93 31.49 8.91 -11.56
N LEU A 94 30.69 7.84 -11.69
CA LEU A 94 30.21 7.33 -12.98
C LEU A 94 28.87 7.98 -13.33
N SER A 95 28.73 8.40 -14.58
CA SER A 95 27.46 8.82 -15.16
C SER A 95 26.78 7.66 -15.87
N LEU A 96 25.45 7.73 -15.98
CA LEU A 96 24.71 6.81 -16.82
C LEU A 96 25.05 7.06 -18.30
N PRO A 97 25.17 6.02 -19.13
CA PRO A 97 25.27 6.19 -20.58
C PRO A 97 24.10 7.02 -21.11
N GLU A 98 24.36 7.91 -22.06
CA GLU A 98 23.37 8.86 -22.60
C GLU A 98 22.03 8.21 -23.01
N PRO A 99 21.99 7.05 -23.69
CA PRO A 99 20.72 6.42 -24.05
C PRO A 99 19.89 6.02 -22.82
N VAL A 100 20.54 5.54 -21.76
CA VAL A 100 19.87 5.15 -20.51
C VAL A 100 19.39 6.39 -19.77
N ALA A 101 20.23 7.42 -19.70
CA ALA A 101 19.87 8.69 -19.08
C ALA A 101 18.64 9.33 -19.76
N ALA A 102 18.61 9.40 -21.09
CA ALA A 102 17.49 9.94 -21.86
C ALA A 102 16.19 9.15 -21.63
N PHE A 103 16.27 7.82 -21.62
CA PHE A 103 15.13 6.96 -21.33
C PHE A 103 14.60 7.16 -19.91
N THR A 104 15.47 7.13 -18.90
CA THR A 104 15.07 7.33 -17.49
C THR A 104 14.52 8.73 -17.23
N SER A 105 15.04 9.76 -17.90
CA SER A 105 14.53 11.13 -17.80
C SER A 105 13.11 11.25 -18.36
N SER A 106 12.84 10.60 -19.50
CA SER A 106 11.48 10.54 -20.07
C SER A 106 10.48 9.86 -19.11
N LEU A 107 10.89 8.77 -18.47
CA LEU A 107 10.08 8.11 -17.43
C LEU A 107 9.87 8.99 -16.20
N ALA A 108 10.91 9.71 -15.76
CA ALA A 108 10.81 10.61 -14.61
C ALA A 108 9.82 11.75 -14.85
N LEU A 109 9.81 12.33 -16.06
CA LEU A 109 8.83 13.36 -16.45
C LEU A 109 7.40 12.81 -16.48
N ALA A 110 7.21 11.58 -16.96
CA ALA A 110 5.91 10.92 -16.98
C ALA A 110 5.40 10.52 -15.57
N ASN A 111 6.30 10.35 -14.60
CA ASN A 111 5.94 9.84 -13.29
C ASN A 111 4.99 10.77 -12.52
N LYS A 112 5.19 12.09 -12.58
CA LYS A 112 4.34 13.06 -11.85
C LYS A 112 2.87 13.02 -12.29
N PRO A 113 2.52 13.18 -13.59
CA PRO A 113 1.13 13.11 -14.01
C PRO A 113 0.53 11.72 -13.79
N LEU A 114 1.31 10.64 -13.96
CA LEU A 114 0.83 9.28 -13.68
C LEU A 114 0.56 9.05 -12.19
N ALA A 115 1.41 9.57 -11.30
CA ALA A 115 1.21 9.49 -9.86
C ALA A 115 -0.04 10.25 -9.42
N LEU A 116 -0.25 11.48 -9.93
CA LEU A 116 -1.45 12.27 -9.64
C LEU A 116 -2.72 11.65 -10.23
N LEU A 117 -2.64 11.08 -11.44
CA LEU A 117 -3.76 10.33 -12.03
C LEU A 117 -4.10 9.09 -11.21
N ALA A 118 -3.08 8.30 -10.81
CA ALA A 118 -3.27 7.13 -9.97
C ALA A 118 -3.87 7.51 -8.61
N LEU A 119 -3.40 8.62 -8.01
CA LEU A 119 -3.96 9.14 -6.77
C LEU A 119 -5.44 9.51 -6.94
N GLY A 120 -5.80 10.15 -8.05
CA GLY A 120 -7.19 10.49 -8.38
C GLY A 120 -8.08 9.26 -8.62
N ILE A 121 -7.56 8.24 -9.32
CA ILE A 121 -8.28 6.97 -9.57
C ILE A 121 -8.46 6.17 -8.28
N LEU A 122 -7.45 6.14 -7.42
CA LEU A 122 -7.49 5.42 -6.13
C LEU A 122 -8.35 6.16 -5.09
N PHE A 123 -8.61 7.44 -5.30
CA PHE A 123 -9.43 8.24 -4.42
C PHE A 123 -10.91 7.83 -4.52
N ASP A 124 -11.33 6.99 -3.59
CA ASP A 124 -12.71 6.58 -3.41
C ASP A 124 -13.21 7.03 -2.01
N PRO A 125 -13.98 8.13 -1.92
CA PRO A 125 -14.45 8.70 -0.66
C PRO A 125 -15.60 7.91 -0.02
N GLN A 126 -15.92 6.71 -0.51
CA GLN A 126 -16.91 5.81 0.09
C GLN A 126 -16.45 5.31 1.47
N LEU A 127 -16.60 6.14 2.49
CA LEU A 127 -16.30 5.80 3.88
C LEU A 127 -17.49 5.05 4.48
N ASN A 128 -17.25 3.81 4.87
CA ASN A 128 -18.26 3.05 5.60
C ASN A 128 -18.45 3.65 7.00
N LYS A 129 -19.65 4.15 7.28
CA LYS A 129 -19.99 4.78 8.57
C LYS A 129 -19.72 3.85 9.76
N SER A 130 -19.83 2.53 9.59
CA SER A 130 -19.54 1.56 10.65
C SER A 130 -18.05 1.49 11.02
N GLN A 131 -17.17 1.87 10.11
CA GLN A 131 -15.71 1.82 10.26
C GLN A 131 -15.08 3.18 10.57
N LEU A 132 -15.88 4.25 10.61
CA LEU A 132 -15.38 5.62 10.76
C LEU A 132 -14.64 5.83 12.09
N LYS A 133 -15.11 5.20 13.17
CA LYS A 133 -14.43 5.23 14.48
C LYS A 133 -13.03 4.61 14.41
N ASP A 134 -12.86 3.57 13.60
CA ASP A 134 -11.62 2.82 13.48
C ASP A 134 -10.60 3.59 12.65
N ILE A 135 -11.07 4.18 11.55
CA ILE A 135 -10.30 5.08 10.71
C ILE A 135 -9.88 6.31 11.52
N GLY A 136 -10.80 6.92 12.26
CA GLY A 136 -10.50 8.06 13.13
C GLY A 136 -9.46 7.73 14.19
N THR A 137 -9.57 6.57 14.83
CA THR A 137 -8.58 6.08 15.81
C THR A 137 -7.21 5.90 15.17
N LEU A 138 -7.16 5.27 13.98
CA LEU A 138 -5.93 5.06 13.23
C LEU A 138 -5.25 6.37 12.84
N LEU A 139 -6.01 7.29 12.22
CA LEU A 139 -5.48 8.56 11.75
C LEU A 139 -5.04 9.45 12.92
N ALA A 140 -5.77 9.44 14.03
CA ALA A 140 -5.39 10.18 15.24
C ALA A 140 -4.05 9.67 15.81
N LEU A 141 -3.86 8.35 15.91
CA LEU A 141 -2.58 7.78 16.33
C LEU A 141 -1.44 8.10 15.36
N ARG A 142 -1.69 7.95 14.05
CA ARG A 142 -0.71 8.19 12.99
C ARG A 142 -0.27 9.65 12.96
N TYR A 143 -1.22 10.57 12.76
CA TYR A 143 -0.89 12.00 12.67
C TYR A 143 -0.42 12.55 14.01
N GLY A 144 -0.95 12.05 15.12
CA GLY A 144 -0.42 12.37 16.44
C GLY A 144 1.07 12.04 16.56
N ALA A 145 1.47 10.81 16.20
CA ALA A 145 2.88 10.41 16.19
C ALA A 145 3.71 11.22 15.18
N SER A 146 3.21 11.45 13.97
CA SER A 146 3.88 12.28 12.95
C SER A 146 4.11 13.71 13.41
N LEU A 147 3.14 14.34 14.07
CA LEU A 147 3.27 15.70 14.59
C LEU A 147 4.23 15.75 15.77
N LEU A 148 4.25 14.75 16.66
CA LEU A 148 5.23 14.67 17.74
C LEU A 148 6.65 14.53 17.19
N LEU A 149 6.86 13.66 16.19
CA LEU A 149 8.15 13.55 15.50
C LEU A 149 8.51 14.85 14.79
N GLY A 150 7.55 15.48 14.11
CA GLY A 150 7.75 16.78 13.47
C GLY A 150 8.14 17.87 14.46
N ALA A 151 7.50 17.93 15.63
CA ALA A 151 7.85 18.86 16.70
C ALA A 151 9.26 18.60 17.24
N ALA A 152 9.65 17.33 17.40
CA ALA A 152 11.02 16.99 17.79
C ALA A 152 12.04 17.46 16.75
N VAL A 153 11.78 17.26 15.45
CA VAL A 153 12.62 17.77 14.36
C VAL A 153 12.69 19.30 14.40
N MET A 154 11.55 19.97 14.57
CA MET A 154 11.49 21.44 14.68
C MET A 154 12.22 21.98 15.91
N ALA A 155 12.25 21.24 17.03
CA ALA A 155 12.94 21.67 18.23
C ALA A 155 14.46 21.46 18.17
N THR A 156 14.93 20.42 17.47
CA THR A 156 16.32 19.95 17.57
C THR A 156 17.14 20.12 16.29
N LEU A 157 16.51 20.01 15.12
CA LEU A 157 17.20 19.84 13.83
C LEU A 157 16.90 20.99 12.85
N SER A 158 15.81 21.75 13.04
CA SER A 158 15.44 22.78 12.07
C SER A 158 16.48 23.89 11.91
N ALA A 159 17.20 24.22 13.00
CA ALA A 159 18.24 25.26 12.99
C ALA A 159 19.44 24.86 12.12
N SER A 160 19.79 23.56 12.05
CA SER A 160 20.90 23.07 11.24
C SER A 160 20.50 22.76 9.80
N MET A 161 19.25 22.36 9.57
CA MET A 161 18.76 21.95 8.25
C MET A 161 18.22 23.11 7.39
N GLY A 162 17.83 24.22 8.02
CA GLY A 162 17.19 25.35 7.37
C GLY A 162 15.68 25.14 7.11
N PRO A 163 14.95 26.21 6.78
CA PRO A 163 13.48 26.22 6.75
C PRO A 163 12.91 25.33 5.64
N GLU A 164 13.50 25.34 4.44
CA GLU A 164 13.02 24.54 3.30
C GLU A 164 13.18 23.03 3.54
N CYS A 165 14.33 22.61 4.07
CA CYS A 165 14.54 21.21 4.45
C CYS A 165 13.53 20.76 5.51
N THR A 166 13.33 21.61 6.52
CA THR A 166 12.37 21.35 7.59
C THR A 166 10.98 21.19 7.01
N ALA A 167 10.57 22.06 6.07
CA ALA A 167 9.27 21.97 5.40
C ALA A 167 9.07 20.64 4.67
N VAL A 168 10.08 20.19 3.92
CA VAL A 168 10.02 18.92 3.16
C VAL A 168 9.99 17.71 4.10
N VAL A 169 10.76 17.73 5.20
CA VAL A 169 10.72 16.65 6.20
C VAL A 169 9.35 16.60 6.89
N LEU A 170 8.78 17.75 7.25
CA LEU A 170 7.43 17.80 7.82
C LEU A 170 6.41 17.26 6.82
N ALA A 171 6.47 17.69 5.55
CA ALA A 171 5.63 17.18 4.46
C ALA A 171 5.72 15.65 4.30
N ALA A 172 6.93 15.08 4.44
CA ALA A 172 7.12 13.64 4.41
C ALA A 172 6.49 12.95 5.63
N LEU A 173 6.64 13.50 6.84
CA LEU A 173 6.10 12.93 8.07
C LEU A 173 4.57 12.95 8.11
N ILE A 174 3.94 14.01 7.61
CA ILE A 174 2.48 14.14 7.54
C ILE A 174 1.87 13.48 6.31
N SER A 175 2.66 12.78 5.48
CA SER A 175 2.15 12.07 4.31
C SER A 175 1.21 10.91 4.70
N PRO A 176 0.31 10.48 3.81
CA PRO A 176 -0.80 9.62 4.18
C PRO A 176 -0.39 8.16 4.34
N VAL A 177 -1.33 7.34 4.82
CA VAL A 177 -1.15 5.90 5.01
C VAL A 177 -0.62 5.26 3.71
N PRO A 178 0.42 4.42 3.78
CA PRO A 178 1.00 3.78 2.60
C PRO A 178 -0.03 2.95 1.84
N LEU A 179 -0.03 3.05 0.51
CA LEU A 179 -0.89 2.22 -0.34
C LEU A 179 -0.61 0.71 -0.15
N LEU A 180 0.63 0.34 0.16
CA LEU A 180 1.03 -1.03 0.48
C LEU A 180 0.26 -1.65 1.65
N THR A 181 -0.34 -0.83 2.51
CA THR A 181 -1.25 -1.27 3.57
C THR A 181 -2.39 -2.13 3.02
N VAL A 182 -2.95 -1.78 1.86
CA VAL A 182 -4.03 -2.55 1.22
C VAL A 182 -3.51 -3.89 0.74
N THR A 183 -2.31 -3.92 0.14
CA THR A 183 -1.66 -5.16 -0.31
C THR A 183 -1.38 -6.09 0.86
N TYR A 184 -0.83 -5.58 1.96
CA TYR A 184 -0.61 -6.38 3.16
C TYR A 184 -1.92 -6.80 3.82
N ALA A 185 -2.96 -5.96 3.77
CA ALA A 185 -4.27 -6.37 4.26
C ALA A 185 -4.82 -7.57 3.47
N MET A 186 -4.62 -7.61 2.15
CA MET A 186 -4.97 -8.77 1.32
C MET A 186 -4.09 -9.99 1.62
N GLU A 187 -2.77 -9.81 1.71
CA GLU A 187 -1.81 -10.90 1.93
C GLU A 187 -1.99 -11.58 3.29
N TYR A 188 -2.33 -10.81 4.32
CA TYR A 188 -2.49 -11.28 5.69
C TYR A 188 -3.95 -11.44 6.14
N ASP A 189 -4.90 -11.52 5.20
CA ASP A 189 -6.34 -11.76 5.44
C ASP A 189 -6.95 -10.79 6.49
N CYS A 190 -6.58 -9.52 6.37
CA CYS A 190 -7.13 -8.42 7.16
C CYS A 190 -8.27 -7.71 6.40
N ASP A 191 -8.93 -6.76 7.07
CA ASP A 191 -10.03 -6.01 6.47
C ASP A 191 -9.52 -5.06 5.37
N ILE A 192 -9.67 -5.49 4.12
CA ILE A 192 -9.25 -4.77 2.92
C ILE A 192 -10.04 -3.45 2.78
N LYS A 193 -11.34 -3.45 3.13
CA LYS A 193 -12.17 -2.24 3.01
C LYS A 193 -11.73 -1.18 4.00
N LEU A 194 -11.50 -1.57 5.25
CA LEU A 194 -10.97 -0.67 6.28
C LEU A 194 -9.60 -0.10 5.86
N SER A 195 -8.72 -0.92 5.29
CA SER A 195 -7.41 -0.48 4.82
C SER A 195 -7.50 0.55 3.68
N ALA A 196 -8.38 0.32 2.70
CA ALA A 196 -8.58 1.23 1.58
C ALA A 196 -9.22 2.55 2.04
N SER A 197 -10.26 2.48 2.88
CA SER A 197 -10.90 3.67 3.46
C SER A 197 -9.92 4.49 4.32
N ALA A 198 -9.00 3.84 5.04
CA ALA A 198 -7.96 4.52 5.81
C ALA A 198 -6.94 5.24 4.91
N VAL A 199 -6.53 4.63 3.80
CA VAL A 199 -5.65 5.28 2.80
C VAL A 199 -6.34 6.51 2.21
N ASN A 200 -7.61 6.40 1.84
CA ASN A 200 -8.35 7.52 1.23
C ASN A 200 -8.61 8.66 2.21
N ALA A 201 -9.04 8.35 3.43
CA ALA A 201 -9.20 9.35 4.49
C ALA A 201 -7.85 10.01 4.83
N GLY A 202 -6.77 9.22 4.87
CA GLY A 202 -5.41 9.73 5.05
C GLY A 202 -5.01 10.69 3.93
N ASN A 203 -5.23 10.35 2.66
CA ASN A 203 -4.91 11.23 1.53
C ASN A 203 -5.58 12.60 1.69
N PHE A 204 -6.85 12.63 2.10
CA PHE A 204 -7.57 13.89 2.34
C PHE A 204 -6.98 14.70 3.51
N CYS A 205 -6.75 14.06 4.66
CA CYS A 205 -6.14 14.71 5.83
C CYS A 205 -4.73 15.24 5.53
N SER A 206 -3.90 14.42 4.88
CA SER A 206 -2.54 14.79 4.50
C SER A 206 -2.50 15.93 3.48
N PHE A 207 -3.47 16.01 2.58
CA PHE A 207 -3.54 17.12 1.63
C PHE A 207 -3.76 18.45 2.37
N GLY A 208 -4.72 18.49 3.30
CA GLY A 208 -4.95 19.67 4.13
C GLY A 208 -3.74 20.03 5.01
N LEU A 209 -3.10 19.05 5.63
CA LEU A 209 -1.89 19.27 6.44
C LEU A 209 -0.72 19.77 5.58
N LEU A 210 -0.57 19.28 4.35
CA LEU A 210 0.49 19.72 3.45
C LEU A 210 0.31 21.18 3.04
N LEU A 211 -0.92 21.59 2.76
CA LEU A 211 -1.23 23.00 2.52
C LEU A 211 -0.88 23.86 3.75
N ALA A 212 -1.16 23.39 4.96
CA ALA A 212 -0.77 24.10 6.17
C ALA A 212 0.77 24.24 6.28
N VAL A 213 1.52 23.18 6.04
CA VAL A 213 3.00 23.21 6.04
C VAL A 213 3.53 24.17 4.97
N ALA A 214 2.98 24.12 3.76
CA ALA A 214 3.39 24.98 2.65
C ALA A 214 3.16 26.48 2.93
N ASN A 215 2.14 26.82 3.73
CA ASN A 215 1.80 28.21 4.07
C ASN A 215 2.40 28.67 5.41
N THR A 216 3.11 27.81 6.14
CA THR A 216 3.70 28.15 7.44
C THR A 216 5.10 28.72 7.26
N ASN A 217 5.39 29.85 7.89
CA ASN A 217 6.74 30.40 7.91
C ASN A 217 7.62 29.62 8.90
N LEU A 218 8.52 28.79 8.37
CA LEU A 218 9.38 27.88 9.14
C LEU A 218 10.75 28.47 9.50
N THR A 219 10.96 29.78 9.29
CA THR A 219 12.20 30.47 9.71
C THR A 219 12.45 30.33 11.21
N ASN A 220 11.39 30.38 12.03
CA ASN A 220 11.41 30.17 13.48
C ASN A 220 10.69 28.87 13.88
N ALA A 221 10.97 27.76 13.20
CA ALA A 221 10.31 26.47 13.45
C ALA A 221 10.40 26.01 14.93
N THR A 222 11.48 26.35 15.64
CA THR A 222 11.65 26.04 17.07
C THR A 222 10.56 26.65 17.95
N ALA A 223 10.03 27.83 17.60
CA ALA A 223 8.95 28.48 18.34
C ALA A 223 7.59 27.81 18.09
N LEU A 224 7.40 27.17 16.93
CA LEU A 224 6.18 26.44 16.59
C LEU A 224 6.16 25.01 17.18
N ALA A 225 7.34 24.48 17.53
CA ALA A 225 7.48 23.11 18.02
C ALA A 225 6.58 22.77 19.22
N PRO A 226 6.42 23.62 20.27
CA PRO A 226 5.54 23.31 21.40
C PRO A 226 4.06 23.21 21.01
N ALA A 227 3.58 24.09 20.12
CA ALA A 227 2.21 24.08 19.64
C ALA A 227 1.91 22.81 18.82
N VAL A 228 2.85 22.41 17.96
CA VAL A 228 2.75 21.18 17.17
C VAL A 228 2.83 19.94 18.07
N ALA A 229 3.68 19.95 19.11
CA ALA A 229 3.75 18.88 20.10
C ALA A 229 2.45 18.75 20.89
N ALA A 230 1.80 19.86 21.27
CA ALA A 230 0.51 19.85 21.95
C ALA A 230 -0.59 19.25 21.07
N ALA A 231 -0.66 19.67 19.80
CA ALA A 231 -1.60 19.09 18.83
C ALA A 231 -1.37 17.59 18.61
N GLY A 232 -0.10 17.18 18.47
CA GLY A 232 0.30 15.78 18.34
C GLY A 232 -0.11 14.96 19.56
N THR A 233 0.16 15.46 20.77
CA THR A 233 -0.22 14.81 22.03
C THR A 233 -1.73 14.65 22.15
N ALA A 234 -2.50 15.69 21.82
CA ALA A 234 -3.96 15.63 21.85
C ALA A 234 -4.50 14.55 20.89
N LEU A 235 -3.98 14.47 19.67
CA LEU A 235 -4.37 13.44 18.70
C LEU A 235 -3.98 12.03 19.17
N VAL A 236 -2.79 11.84 19.74
CA VAL A 236 -2.39 10.55 20.31
C VAL A 236 -3.33 10.14 21.44
N LEU A 237 -3.69 11.07 22.35
CA LEU A 237 -4.61 10.78 23.44
C LEU A 237 -5.99 10.35 22.93
N VAL A 238 -6.55 11.06 21.95
CA VAL A 238 -7.80 10.68 21.28
C VAL A 238 -7.70 9.29 20.66
N GLY A 239 -6.60 9.00 19.96
CA GLY A 239 -6.32 7.69 19.38
C GLY A 239 -6.22 6.57 20.41
N VAL A 240 -5.50 6.79 21.52
CA VAL A 240 -5.35 5.79 22.59
C VAL A 240 -6.69 5.52 23.29
N MET A 241 -7.50 6.56 23.54
CA MET A 241 -8.83 6.41 24.10
C MET A 241 -9.76 5.62 23.17
N GLY A 242 -9.73 5.90 21.87
CA GLY A 242 -10.46 5.16 20.84
C GLY A 242 -10.07 3.68 20.79
N ALA A 243 -8.78 3.39 20.88
CA ALA A 243 -8.25 2.02 20.90
C ALA A 243 -8.61 1.25 22.19
N ARG A 244 -8.54 1.89 23.36
CA ARG A 244 -8.90 1.27 24.65
C ARG A 244 -10.38 0.91 24.75
N GLY A 245 -11.27 1.77 24.23
CA GLY A 245 -12.71 1.50 24.20
C GLY A 245 -13.08 0.24 23.40
N LYS A 246 -12.23 -0.19 22.45
CA LYS A 246 -12.41 -1.46 21.73
C LYS A 246 -12.00 -2.68 22.54
N SER A 247 -10.91 -2.59 23.30
CA SER A 247 -10.43 -3.74 24.08
C SER A 247 -11.43 -4.13 25.17
N ALA A 248 -12.03 -3.14 25.84
CA ALA A 248 -13.08 -3.37 26.83
C ALA A 248 -14.36 -4.01 26.24
N SER A 249 -14.71 -3.68 24.99
CA SER A 249 -15.84 -4.32 24.28
C SER A 249 -15.53 -5.76 23.82
N ARG A 250 -14.25 -6.13 23.69
CA ARG A 250 -13.81 -7.45 23.22
C ARG A 250 -13.78 -8.48 24.35
N ASP A 251 -13.53 -8.04 25.58
CA ASP A 251 -13.54 -8.89 26.77
C ASP A 251 -14.96 -9.30 27.22
N GLN A 252 -16.02 -8.74 26.61
CA GLN A 252 -17.41 -9.15 26.84
C GLN A 252 -17.90 -10.27 25.90
N VAL A 253 -17.07 -10.77 24.97
CA VAL A 253 -17.45 -11.88 24.10
C VAL A 253 -17.38 -13.20 24.88
N THR A 254 -18.54 -13.81 25.12
CA THR A 254 -18.70 -15.06 25.87
C THR A 254 -17.88 -16.23 25.28
N PRO A 255 -17.39 -17.16 26.13
CA PRO A 255 -16.41 -18.21 25.75
C PRO A 255 -16.88 -19.16 24.62
N VAL A 256 -18.17 -19.19 24.32
CA VAL A 256 -18.75 -20.02 23.25
C VAL A 256 -18.41 -19.49 21.85
N GLN A 257 -18.35 -18.15 21.65
CA GLN A 257 -18.02 -17.57 20.34
C GLN A 257 -16.52 -17.61 20.03
N ALA A 258 -15.67 -17.56 21.07
CA ALA A 258 -14.21 -17.67 20.92
C ALA A 258 -13.75 -19.05 20.41
N ASN A 259 -14.45 -20.12 20.79
CA ASN A 259 -14.15 -21.47 20.32
C ASN A 259 -14.55 -21.70 18.86
N ALA A 260 -15.67 -21.13 18.40
CA ALA A 260 -16.08 -21.20 17.00
C ALA A 260 -15.12 -20.43 16.06
N ALA A 261 -14.60 -19.28 16.51
CA ALA A 261 -13.60 -18.50 15.79
C ALA A 261 -12.22 -19.19 15.73
N ARG A 262 -11.81 -19.91 16.79
CA ARG A 262 -10.58 -20.72 16.78
C ARG A 262 -10.68 -21.93 15.85
N PHE A 263 -11.85 -22.58 15.79
CA PHE A 263 -12.06 -23.76 14.93
C PHE A 263 -12.08 -23.40 13.44
N SER A 264 -12.68 -22.27 13.09
CA SER A 264 -12.69 -21.74 11.72
C SER A 264 -11.30 -21.28 11.27
N ARG A 265 -10.53 -20.60 12.14
CA ARG A 265 -9.12 -20.25 11.85
C ARG A 265 -8.21 -21.46 11.64
N ARG A 266 -8.39 -22.54 12.40
CA ARG A 266 -7.62 -23.79 12.20
C ARG A 266 -7.94 -24.46 10.87
N ARG A 267 -9.20 -24.46 10.43
CA ARG A 267 -9.57 -24.98 9.09
C ARG A 267 -9.02 -24.11 7.96
N GLY A 268 -9.06 -22.78 8.10
CA GLY A 268 -8.48 -21.84 7.13
C GLY A 268 -6.98 -22.04 6.95
N ALA A 269 -6.24 -22.20 8.04
CA ALA A 269 -4.79 -22.44 8.02
C ALA A 269 -4.43 -23.78 7.35
N GLN A 270 -5.16 -24.88 7.63
CA GLN A 270 -4.93 -26.17 6.96
C GLN A 270 -5.26 -26.16 5.46
N VAL A 271 -6.28 -25.40 5.05
CA VAL A 271 -6.64 -25.24 3.63
C VAL A 271 -5.60 -24.39 2.89
N HIS A 272 -5.01 -23.40 3.57
CA HIS A 272 -4.00 -22.53 2.96
C HIS A 272 -2.66 -23.25 2.73
N ASP A 273 -2.26 -24.12 3.66
CA ASP A 273 -1.05 -24.94 3.55
C ASP A 273 -1.18 -25.96 2.40
N ARG A 274 -2.37 -26.55 2.20
CA ARG A 274 -2.65 -27.40 1.03
C ARG A 274 -2.63 -26.63 -0.30
N ARG A 275 -3.14 -25.39 -0.35
CA ARG A 275 -3.09 -24.58 -1.57
C ARG A 275 -1.67 -24.12 -1.93
N GLN A 276 -0.79 -23.85 -0.97
CA GLN A 276 0.61 -23.53 -1.28
C GLN A 276 1.39 -24.74 -1.84
N LEU A 277 1.01 -25.96 -1.46
CA LEU A 277 1.56 -27.19 -2.03
C LEU A 277 1.07 -27.47 -3.46
N GLU A 278 -0.17 -27.10 -3.82
CA GLU A 278 -0.69 -27.26 -5.19
C GLU A 278 -0.23 -26.17 -6.17
N VAL A 279 0.02 -24.93 -5.70
CA VAL A 279 0.39 -23.79 -6.58
C VAL A 279 1.82 -23.87 -7.13
N ARG A 280 2.62 -24.88 -6.75
CA ARG A 280 3.95 -25.10 -7.36
C ARG A 280 3.93 -25.71 -8.77
N LYS A 281 2.76 -25.99 -9.36
CA LYS A 281 2.62 -26.43 -10.76
C LYS A 281 1.36 -25.86 -11.42
N GLY A 282 1.47 -24.67 -12.03
CA GLY A 282 0.44 -24.13 -12.92
C GLY A 282 0.52 -22.61 -13.06
N HIS A 283 0.99 -22.12 -14.22
CA HIS A 283 0.88 -20.71 -14.58
C HIS A 283 -0.51 -20.45 -15.17
N ASP A 284 -1.38 -19.78 -14.41
CA ASP A 284 -2.64 -19.22 -14.90
C ASP A 284 -2.44 -17.74 -15.23
N VAL A 285 -2.68 -17.36 -16.49
CA VAL A 285 -2.74 -15.96 -16.94
C VAL A 285 -4.22 -15.58 -17.00
N GLY A 286 -4.68 -14.77 -16.05
CA GLY A 286 -6.04 -14.24 -16.02
C GLY A 286 -6.09 -12.78 -16.45
N LEU A 287 -6.71 -12.49 -17.60
CA LEU A 287 -7.21 -11.15 -17.92
C LEU A 287 -8.58 -10.96 -17.25
N ALA A 288 -8.72 -9.93 -16.41
CA ALA A 288 -10.00 -9.49 -15.88
C ALA A 288 -10.28 -8.06 -16.35
N GLY A 289 -11.32 -7.87 -17.15
CA GLY A 289 -11.89 -6.57 -17.51
C GLY A 289 -13.32 -6.46 -16.99
N SER A 290 -13.70 -5.30 -16.45
CA SER A 290 -15.05 -5.06 -15.93
C SER A 290 -15.95 -4.44 -16.99
N LEU A 291 -16.94 -5.20 -17.45
CA LEU A 291 -18.17 -4.68 -18.03
C LEU A 291 -19.32 -5.42 -17.35
N GLY A 292 -19.95 -4.76 -16.37
CA GLY A 292 -21.22 -5.13 -15.77
C GLY A 292 -21.41 -6.60 -15.36
N VAL A 293 -21.16 -6.89 -14.08
CA VAL A 293 -21.74 -8.05 -13.33
C VAL A 293 -21.77 -9.39 -14.08
N VAL A 294 -20.64 -9.85 -14.64
CA VAL A 294 -20.45 -11.28 -14.96
C VAL A 294 -18.96 -11.62 -14.78
N ASN A 295 -18.64 -12.47 -13.80
CA ASN A 295 -17.29 -13.05 -13.67
C ASN A 295 -17.14 -14.22 -14.67
N VAL A 296 -16.45 -13.99 -15.78
CA VAL A 296 -16.08 -15.07 -16.72
C VAL A 296 -14.70 -15.59 -16.37
N ARG A 297 -14.61 -16.87 -15.98
CA ARG A 297 -13.35 -17.54 -15.67
C ARG A 297 -12.98 -18.48 -16.83
N VAL A 298 -11.95 -18.14 -17.58
CA VAL A 298 -11.42 -18.98 -18.66
C VAL A 298 -10.24 -19.78 -18.12
N GLN A 299 -10.34 -21.11 -18.10
CA GLN A 299 -9.23 -22.01 -17.78
C GLN A 299 -8.66 -22.58 -19.08
N ILE A 300 -7.35 -22.40 -19.30
CA ILE A 300 -6.63 -22.98 -20.43
C ILE A 300 -5.80 -24.15 -19.88
N ALA A 301 -6.25 -25.38 -20.12
CA ALA A 301 -5.46 -26.56 -19.79
C ALA A 301 -4.40 -26.81 -20.88
N LYS A 302 -3.12 -26.85 -20.51
CA LYS A 302 -2.05 -27.43 -21.36
C LYS A 302 -1.88 -28.89 -20.96
N ASP A 303 -2.42 -29.81 -21.75
CA ASP A 303 -2.08 -31.23 -21.60
C ASP A 303 -0.68 -31.49 -22.15
N HIS A 304 0.23 -31.90 -21.26
CA HIS A 304 1.57 -32.36 -21.59
C HIS A 304 1.53 -33.82 -22.04
N ALA A 305 1.10 -34.06 -23.28
CA ALA A 305 1.50 -35.20 -24.11
C ALA A 305 0.69 -35.14 -25.41
N VAL A 306 1.31 -34.78 -26.55
CA VAL A 306 1.04 -35.25 -27.93
C VAL A 306 1.97 -34.47 -28.90
N ARG A 307 2.45 -35.17 -29.95
CA ARG A 307 3.34 -34.73 -31.04
C ARG A 307 2.78 -33.54 -31.88
N PRO A 308 3.62 -32.84 -32.68
CA PRO A 308 3.29 -31.53 -33.22
C PRO A 308 2.51 -31.66 -34.53
N ASN A 309 1.19 -31.60 -34.46
CA ASN A 309 0.35 -30.97 -35.48
C ASN A 309 -1.12 -31.11 -35.08
N ARG A 310 -1.80 -29.96 -35.00
CA ARG A 310 -3.21 -29.75 -34.61
C ARG A 310 -3.49 -29.80 -33.10
N VAL A 311 -3.65 -28.61 -32.51
CA VAL A 311 -4.22 -28.45 -31.17
C VAL A 311 -5.74 -28.26 -31.33
N PRO A 312 -6.62 -29.12 -30.80
CA PRO A 312 -8.04 -28.83 -30.73
C PRO A 312 -8.29 -27.88 -29.55
N PHE A 313 -8.82 -26.69 -29.84
CA PHE A 313 -9.21 -25.71 -28.82
C PHE A 313 -10.54 -26.17 -28.18
N ALA A 314 -10.48 -26.73 -26.98
CA ALA A 314 -11.68 -27.10 -26.22
C ALA A 314 -11.89 -26.13 -25.05
N ALA A 315 -12.64 -25.04 -25.29
CA ALA A 315 -13.08 -24.15 -24.23
C ALA A 315 -14.34 -24.71 -23.56
N ARG A 316 -14.23 -25.21 -22.32
CA ARG A 316 -15.41 -25.55 -21.50
C ARG A 316 -15.87 -24.29 -20.74
N ILE A 317 -16.98 -23.71 -21.17
CA ILE A 317 -17.69 -22.66 -20.43
C ILE A 317 -18.60 -23.35 -19.40
N LYS A 318 -18.30 -23.21 -18.11
CA LYS A 318 -19.22 -23.59 -17.01
C LYS A 318 -19.90 -22.33 -16.49
N THR A 319 -21.15 -22.10 -16.89
CA THR A 319 -22.02 -21.07 -16.31
C THR A 319 -22.91 -21.70 -15.24
N ARG A 320 -22.95 -21.12 -14.03
CA ARG A 320 -23.76 -21.62 -12.91
C ARG A 320 -25.14 -21.00 -12.78
N GLU A 321 -25.54 -20.09 -13.67
CA GLU A 321 -26.88 -19.47 -13.65
C GLU A 321 -27.43 -19.28 -15.07
N CYS A 322 -28.77 -19.34 -15.18
CA CYS A 322 -29.52 -19.30 -16.44
C CYS A 322 -29.42 -17.92 -17.09
N ILE A 323 -28.79 -17.83 -18.27
CA ILE A 323 -28.57 -16.58 -19.00
C ILE A 323 -29.81 -16.27 -19.86
N THR A 324 -30.62 -15.28 -19.47
CA THR A 324 -31.85 -14.84 -20.15
C THR A 324 -31.65 -13.75 -21.21
N SER A 325 -30.42 -13.33 -21.51
CA SER A 325 -30.18 -12.26 -22.50
C SER A 325 -29.57 -12.79 -23.80
N ASN A 326 -30.30 -12.65 -24.91
CA ASN A 326 -29.90 -13.05 -26.27
C ASN A 326 -28.56 -12.45 -26.73
N ARG A 327 -28.15 -11.30 -26.18
CA ARG A 327 -26.87 -10.64 -26.54
C ARG A 327 -25.66 -11.37 -25.96
N VAL A 328 -25.78 -11.99 -24.79
CA VAL A 328 -24.68 -12.72 -24.14
C VAL A 328 -24.43 -14.06 -24.83
N GLN A 329 -25.50 -14.73 -25.30
CA GLN A 329 -25.37 -15.97 -26.07
C GLN A 329 -24.69 -15.76 -27.44
N ALA A 330 -24.92 -14.61 -28.09
CA ALA A 330 -24.28 -14.29 -29.37
C ALA A 330 -22.75 -14.10 -29.22
N VAL A 331 -22.32 -13.37 -28.18
CA VAL A 331 -20.89 -13.15 -27.91
C VAL A 331 -20.19 -14.44 -27.49
N ALA A 332 -20.83 -15.28 -26.68
CA ALA A 332 -20.29 -16.58 -26.29
C ALA A 332 -20.12 -17.55 -27.48
N ARG A 333 -21.04 -17.53 -28.46
CA ARG A 333 -20.92 -18.33 -29.70
C ARG A 333 -19.82 -17.82 -30.64
N LEU A 334 -19.61 -16.51 -30.72
CA LEU A 334 -18.53 -15.91 -31.51
C LEU A 334 -17.14 -16.26 -30.96
N VAL A 335 -16.98 -16.25 -29.64
CA VAL A 335 -15.72 -16.67 -28.97
C VAL A 335 -15.47 -18.17 -29.13
N ALA A 336 -16.51 -19.01 -29.08
CA ALA A 336 -16.38 -20.46 -29.25
C ALA A 336 -16.05 -20.90 -30.69
N THR A 337 -16.34 -20.07 -31.70
CA THR A 337 -16.13 -20.40 -33.12
C THR A 337 -14.84 -19.83 -33.72
N GLY A 338 -14.03 -19.12 -32.93
CA GLY A 338 -12.66 -18.74 -33.31
C GLY A 338 -12.54 -17.78 -34.48
N ARG A 339 -13.57 -16.99 -34.80
CA ARG A 339 -13.49 -15.95 -35.84
C ARG A 339 -13.27 -14.58 -35.20
N TYR A 340 -12.00 -14.20 -35.01
CA TYR A 340 -11.64 -12.79 -34.91
C TYR A 340 -11.05 -12.36 -36.26
N ALA A 341 -11.86 -11.64 -37.04
CA ALA A 341 -11.36 -10.85 -38.16
C ALA A 341 -10.83 -9.53 -37.59
N HIS A 342 -9.62 -9.16 -38.00
CA HIS A 342 -8.98 -7.88 -37.70
C HIS A 342 -9.92 -6.70 -37.96
N LEU A 343 -10.02 -5.80 -36.97
CA LEU A 343 -10.27 -4.36 -37.10
C LEU A 343 -9.74 -3.69 -35.82
#